data_AF-A0A533V5G5-F1
#
_entry.id   AF-A0A533V5G5-F1
#
_cell.length_a   1.000
_cell.length_b   1.000
_cell.length_c   1.000
_cell.angle_alpha   90.00
_cell.angle_beta   90.00
_cell.angle_gamma   90.00
#
_symmetry.space_group_name_H-M   'P 1'
#
loop_
_entity.id
_entity.type
_entity.pdbx_description
1 polymer ?
#
loop_
_entity_poly.entity_id
_entity_poly.type
_entity_poly.pdbx_seq_one_letter_code
_entity_poly.pdbx_strand_id
1 'polypeptide(L)' 'MIIKNTDPYKIKKCIACKKDIILQEKYFTYPLSLQCICLECSLKEIPKIIEALETDLKKTEGLVKTNKKIIE' A
#
# COMPACT_ATOMS: atom_id res chain seq x y z
N MET A 1 -3.78 -5.38 -3.34
CA MET A 1 -4.48 -6.60 -3.79
C MET A 1 -3.97 -7.78 -2.97
N ILE A 2 -4.87 -8.63 -2.45
CA ILE A 2 -4.46 -9.85 -1.73
C ILE A 2 -4.28 -10.96 -2.76
N ILE A 3 -3.09 -11.58 -2.80
CA ILE A 3 -2.71 -12.65 -3.72
C ILE A 3 -2.22 -13.84 -2.91
N LYS A 4 -2.43 -15.06 -3.42
CA LYS A 4 -1.84 -16.28 -2.86
C LYS A 4 -0.51 -16.59 -3.56
N ASN A 5 0.53 -16.92 -2.81
CA ASN A 5 1.79 -17.38 -3.39
C ASN A 5 1.59 -18.77 -3.99
N THR A 6 1.52 -18.85 -5.32
CA THR A 6 1.37 -20.10 -6.06
C THR A 6 2.63 -20.48 -6.82
N ASP A 7 3.68 -19.65 -6.77
CA ASP A 7 4.90 -19.84 -7.55
C ASP A 7 6.00 -20.42 -6.63
N PRO A 8 6.39 -21.70 -6.79
CA PRO A 8 7.40 -22.33 -5.96
C PRO A 8 8.83 -21.88 -6.29
N TYR A 9 9.05 -21.23 -7.44
CA TYR A 9 10.37 -20.79 -7.88
C TYR A 9 10.65 -19.33 -7.54
N LYS A 10 9.59 -18.55 -7.25
CA LYS A 10 9.71 -17.12 -6.98
C LYS A 10 9.71 -16.85 -5.49
N ILE A 11 10.90 -16.56 -4.96
CA ILE A 11 11.06 -16.11 -3.57
C ILE A 11 10.33 -14.78 -3.40
N LYS A 12 9.27 -14.78 -2.60
CA LYS A 12 8.52 -13.59 -2.22
C LYS A 12 8.92 -13.20 -0.82
N LYS A 13 9.24 -11.93 -0.60
CA LYS A 13 9.70 -11.42 0.69
C LYS A 13 8.88 -10.22 1.11
N CYS A 14 8.48 -10.19 2.38
CA CYS A 14 7.78 -9.05 2.95
C CYS A 14 8.75 -7.86 3.04
N ILE A 15 8.38 -6.70 2.47
CA ILE A 15 9.25 -5.52 2.50
C ILE A 15 9.43 -4.96 3.92
N ALA A 16 8.43 -5.15 4.79
CA ALA A 16 8.38 -4.57 6.13
C ALA A 16 9.15 -5.41 7.16
N CYS A 17 8.84 -6.70 7.29
CA CYS A 17 9.48 -7.57 8.28
C CYS A 17 10.63 -8.42 7.71
N LYS A 18 10.90 -8.36 6.40
CA LYS A 18 11.92 -9.16 5.72
C LYS A 18 11.76 -10.67 5.92
N LYS A 19 10.56 -11.16 6.29
CA LYS A 19 10.24 -12.58 6.29
C LYS A 19 9.91 -13.04 4.87
N ASP A 20 10.29 -14.27 4.56
CA ASP A 20 9.90 -14.91 3.31
C ASP A 20 8.43 -15.32 3.40
N ILE A 21 7.70 -15.10 2.30
CA ILE A 21 6.29 -15.46 2.14
C ILE A 21 6.28 -16.86 1.51
N ILE A 22 5.92 -17.86 2.30
CA ILE A 22 6.02 -19.27 1.87
C ILE A 22 4.98 -19.60 0.80
N LEU A 23 5.19 -20.72 0.11
CA LEU A 23 4.22 -21.24 -0.85
C LEU A 23 2.86 -21.44 -0.16
N GLN A 24 1.78 -21.17 -0.88
CA GLN A 24 0.39 -21.19 -0.42
C GLN A 24 -0.01 -20.07 0.56
N GLU A 25 0.92 -19.25 1.04
CA GLU A 25 0.60 -18.12 1.92
C GLU A 25 -0.02 -16.97 1.13
N LYS A 26 -1.00 -16.30 1.73
CA LYS A 26 -1.58 -15.07 1.16
C LYS A 26 -0.75 -13.87 1.59
N TYR A 27 -0.56 -12.93 0.67
CA TYR A 27 0.15 -11.68 0.92
C TYR A 27 -0.53 -10.53 0.20
N PHE A 28 -0.29 -9.32 0.70
CA PHE A 28 -0.72 -8.10 0.03
C PHE A 28 0.37 -7.64 -0.94
N THR A 29 -0.04 -7.25 -2.14
CA THR A 29 0.84 -6.56 -3.10
C THR A 29 0.16 -5.30 -3.62
N TYR A 30 0.96 -4.25 -3.79
CA TYR A 30 0.52 -3.09 -4.56
C TYR A 30 0.60 -3.44 -6.05
N PRO A 31 -0.43 -3.11 -6.86
CA PRO A 31 -0.42 -3.42 -8.29
C PRO A 31 0.75 -2.81 -9.05
N LEU A 32 1.24 -1.64 -8.61
CA LEU A 32 2.24 -0.85 -9.33
C LEU A 32 3.67 -1.02 -8.82
N SER A 33 3.88 -1.44 -7.56
CA SER A 33 5.23 -1.43 -6.97
C SER A 33 5.91 -2.80 -6.90
N LEU A 34 5.23 -3.89 -7.28
CA LEU A 34 5.71 -5.29 -7.11
C LEU A 34 6.12 -5.65 -5.67
N GLN A 35 5.89 -4.75 -4.71
CA GLN A 35 6.25 -4.91 -3.31
C GLN A 35 5.26 -5.87 -2.66
N CYS A 36 5.82 -6.88 -1.98
CA CYS A 36 5.05 -7.89 -1.28
C CYS A 36 5.08 -7.58 0.22
N ILE A 37 3.92 -7.66 0.88
CA ILE A 37 3.76 -7.42 2.31
C ILE A 37 2.97 -8.61 2.87
N CYS A 38 3.51 -9.29 3.89
CA CYS A 38 2.78 -10.37 4.55
C CYS A 38 1.50 -9.83 5.21
N LEU A 39 0.51 -10.69 5.44
CA LEU A 39 -0.77 -10.25 5.98
C LEU A 39 -0.63 -9.55 7.34
N GLU A 40 0.23 -10.03 8.23
CA GLU A 40 0.49 -9.42 9.53
C GLU A 40 0.97 -7.97 9.42
N CYS A 41 1.94 -7.70 8.54
CA CYS A 41 2.43 -6.35 8.31
C CYS A 41 1.39 -5.49 7.58
N SER A 42 0.59 -6.10 6.70
CA SER A 42 -0.44 -5.38 5.95
C SER A 42 -1.50 -4.77 6.88
N LEU A 43 -1.85 -5.47 7.97
CA LEU A 43 -2.80 -4.97 8.97
C LEU A 43 -2.32 -3.71 9.70
N LYS A 44 -1.00 -3.51 9.79
CA LYS A 44 -0.39 -2.34 10.45
C LYS A 44 -0.08 -1.21 9.47
N GLU A 45 0.37 -1.55 8.27
CA GLU A 45 0.86 -0.58 7.29
C GLU A 45 -0.26 -0.01 6.42
N ILE A 46 -1.27 -0.80 6.06
CA ILE A 46 -2.38 -0.31 5.22
C ILE A 46 -3.14 0.83 5.90
N PRO A 47 -3.53 0.77 7.20
CA PRO A 47 -4.24 1.87 7.83
C PRO A 47 -3.43 3.17 7.86
N LYS A 48 -2.13 3.10 8.18
CA LYS A 48 -1.24 4.28 8.16
C LYS A 48 -1.16 4.93 6.78
N ILE A 49 -1.10 4.10 5.74
CA ILE A 49 -1.05 4.59 4.36
C ILE A 49 -2.38 5.24 3.97
N ILE A 50 -3.51 4.69 4.39
CA ILE A 50 -4.83 5.31 4.18
C ILE A 50 -4.90 6.67 4.88
N GLU A 51 -4.49 6.77 6.14
CA GLU A 51 -4.47 8.04 6.88
C GLU A 51 -3.58 9.10 6.22
N ALA A 52 -2.41 8.70 5.72
CA ALA A 52 -1.51 9.60 4.98
C ALA A 52 -2.17 10.08 3.68
N LEU A 53 -2.78 9.17 2.90
CA LEU A 53 -3.47 9.50 1.65
C LEU A 53 -4.67 10.41 1.90
N GLU A 54 -5.47 10.18 2.93
CA GLU A 54 -6.59 11.06 3.31
C GLU A 54 -6.10 12.46 3.69
N THR A 55 -4.98 12.55 4.40
CA THR A 55 -4.38 13.83 4.77
C THR A 55 -3.89 14.59 3.54
N ASP A 56 -3.27 13.90 2.60
CA ASP A 56 -2.78 14.50 1.36
C ASP A 56 -3.93 14.89 0.42
N LEU A 57 -5.02 14.12 0.38
CA LEU A 57 -6.25 14.51 -0.30
C LEU A 57 -6.84 15.79 0.28
N LYS A 58 -6.94 15.91 1.62
CA LYS A 58 -7.43 17.12 2.29
C LYS A 58 -6.58 18.35 1.98
N LYS A 59 -5.25 18.21 1.99
CA LYS A 59 -4.32 19.29 1.60
C LYS A 59 -4.56 19.70 0.15
N THR A 60 -4.70 18.74 -0.76
CA THR A 60 -4.92 18.98 -2.19
C THR A 60 -6.25 19.69 -2.43
N GLU A 61 -7.33 19.26 -1.77
CA GLU A 61 -8.62 19.96 -1.82
C GLU A 61 -8.53 21.41 -1.32
N GLY A 62 -7.78 21.64 -0.24
CA GLY A 62 -7.48 22.98 0.26
C GLY A 62 -6.81 23.85 -0.80
N LEU A 63 -5.79 23.34 -1.46
CA LEU A 63 -5.09 24.05 -2.54
C LEU A 63 -6.00 24.34 -3.74
N VAL A 64 -6.82 23.36 -4.15
CA VAL A 64 -7.78 23.53 -5.26
C VAL A 64 -8.83 24.60 -4.93
N LYS A 65 -9.34 24.63 -3.69
CA LYS A 65 -10.31 25.65 -3.24
C LYS A 65 -9.69 27.04 -3.19
N THR A 66 -8.45 27.16 -2.71
CA THR A 66 -7.73 28.44 -2.68
C THR A 66 -7.46 28.96 -4.09
N ASN A 67 -7.06 28.08 -5.02
CA ASN A 67 -6.84 28.48 -6.42
C ASN A 67 -8.12 28.96 -7.11
N LYS A 68 -9.29 28.36 -6.84
CA LYS A 68 -10.57 28.86 -7.39
C LYS A 68 -10.92 30.27 -6.90
N LYS A 69 -10.61 30.60 -5.64
CA LYS A 69 -10.83 31.95 -5.08
C LYS A 69 -9.89 33.03 -5.60
N ILE A 70 -8.75 32.66 -6.19
CA ILE A 70 -7.78 33.62 -6.75
C ILE A 70 -8.13 33.98 -8.20
N ILE A 71 -8.99 33.19 -8.85
CA ILE A 71 -9.36 33.34 -10.27
C ILE A 71 -10.73 34.07 -10.43
N GLU A 72 -11.51 34.22 -9.35
CA GLU A 72 -12.70 35.09 -9.26
C GLU A 72 -12.34 36.49 -8.76
#